data_AF-A0A3S4NSC7-F1
#
_entry.id   AF-A0A3S4NSC7-F1
#
_cell.length_a   1.000
_cell.length_b   1.000
_cell.length_c   1.000
_cell.angle_alpha   90.00
_cell.angle_beta   90.00
_cell.angle_gamma   90.00
#
_symmetry.space_group_name_H-M   'P 1'
#
loop_
_entity.id
_entity.type
_entity.pdbx_description
1 polymer ?
#
loop_
_entity_poly.entity_id
_entity_poly.type
_entity_poly.pdbx_seq_one_letter_code
_entity_poly.pdbx_strand_id
1 'polypeptide(L)'
;MPPSASATNDPLEVTVETFSEWIVDKTQFKGALPNIPGMELTDNLMAFVERKLFTLNTGHAITAYLGKLAGHQTIRDAILDEKIRAVVKGAMEESGAVLIKRYGFDADKHAAYIRKSSVVSRTRT
;
A
#
# COMPACT_ATOMS: atom_id res chain seq x y z
N MET A 1 10.28 6.82 3.60
CA MET A 1 11.61 6.85 2.97
C MET A 1 11.74 8.19 2.28
N PRO A 2 12.57 9.13 2.78
CA PRO A 2 13.13 10.11 1.86
C PRO A 2 13.90 9.35 0.77
N PRO A 3 13.98 9.86 -0.47
CA PRO A 3 14.88 9.29 -1.46
C PRO A 3 16.28 9.20 -0.85
N SER A 4 16.96 8.06 -1.02
CA SER A 4 18.41 8.02 -0.81
C SER A 4 19.03 9.16 -1.60
N ALA A 5 20.00 9.86 -1.02
CA ALA A 5 20.78 10.84 -1.77
C ALA A 5 21.33 10.14 -3.02
N SER A 6 21.15 10.76 -4.19
CA SER A 6 21.57 10.23 -5.49
C SER A 6 23.02 9.75 -5.39
N ALA A 7 23.25 8.45 -5.58
CA ALA A 7 24.60 7.90 -5.52
C ALA A 7 25.39 8.28 -6.78
N THR A 8 24.69 8.72 -7.82
CA THR A 8 25.23 9.13 -9.11
C THR A 8 24.72 10.53 -9.50
N ASN A 9 25.46 11.25 -10.34
CA ASN A 9 24.97 12.47 -10.99
C ASN A 9 24.09 12.15 -12.22
N ASP A 10 23.49 10.96 -12.30
CA ASP A 10 22.67 10.54 -13.43
C ASP A 10 21.27 11.20 -13.35
N PRO A 11 20.89 12.04 -14.32
CA PRO A 11 19.57 12.68 -14.34
C PRO A 11 18.40 11.71 -14.55
N LEU A 12 18.66 10.43 -14.84
CA LEU A 12 17.65 9.38 -15.04
C LEU A 12 17.51 8.43 -13.83
N GLU A 13 18.29 8.61 -12.76
CA GLU A 13 18.24 7.75 -11.58
C GLU A 13 16.86 7.81 -10.90
N VAL A 14 16.28 6.65 -10.59
CA VAL A 14 15.03 6.54 -9.85
C VAL A 14 15.15 5.50 -8.73
N THR A 15 14.74 5.87 -7.53
CA THR A 15 14.61 4.93 -6.40
C THR A 15 13.15 4.51 -6.27
N VAL A 16 12.90 3.20 -6.29
CA VAL A 16 11.56 2.61 -6.13
C VAL A 16 11.57 1.60 -4.98
N GLU A 17 10.40 1.37 -4.38
CA GLU A 17 10.23 0.26 -3.45
C GLU A 17 10.10 -1.08 -4.21
N THR A 18 10.48 -2.18 -3.56
CA THR A 18 10.38 -3.53 -4.14
C THR A 18 8.93 -3.97 -4.38
N PHE A 19 7.98 -3.44 -3.61
CA PHE A 19 6.57 -3.78 -3.76
C PHE A 19 5.96 -3.00 -4.93
N SER A 20 5.45 -3.73 -5.93
CA SER A 20 4.61 -3.18 -7.00
C SER A 20 3.36 -4.02 -7.18
N GLU A 21 2.27 -3.38 -7.61
CA GLU A 21 1.01 -4.01 -7.96
C GLU A 21 0.42 -3.26 -9.15
N TRP A 22 0.29 -3.93 -10.30
CA TRP A 22 -0.28 -3.37 -11.52
C TRP A 22 -1.48 -4.20 -11.95
N ILE A 23 -2.68 -3.68 -11.68
CA ILE A 23 -3.94 -4.37 -11.94
C ILE A 23 -4.71 -3.60 -13.00
N VAL A 24 -5.20 -4.30 -14.04
CA VAL A 24 -5.89 -3.71 -15.17
C VAL A 24 -7.24 -4.39 -15.40
N ASP A 25 -8.24 -3.60 -15.77
CA ASP A 25 -9.57 -4.09 -16.14
C ASP A 25 -9.51 -4.82 -17.48
N LYS A 26 -9.65 -6.14 -17.45
CA LYS A 26 -9.58 -7.00 -18.64
C LYS A 26 -10.74 -6.78 -19.60
N THR A 27 -11.88 -6.27 -19.10
CA THR A 27 -13.10 -6.09 -19.90
C THR A 27 -12.98 -4.93 -20.89
N GLN A 28 -12.00 -4.04 -20.69
CA GLN A 28 -11.79 -2.85 -21.50
C GLN A 28 -10.79 -3.06 -22.65
N PHE A 29 -10.11 -4.21 -22.70
CA PHE A 29 -9.17 -4.50 -23.77
C PHE A 29 -9.89 -4.70 -25.10
N LYS A 30 -9.26 -4.21 -26.17
CA LYS A 30 -9.65 -4.49 -27.55
C LYS A 30 -8.63 -5.44 -28.16
N GLY A 31 -9.08 -6.62 -28.61
CA GLY A 31 -8.22 -7.65 -29.19
C GLY A 31 -7.64 -8.60 -28.16
N ALA A 32 -6.51 -9.23 -28.49
CA ALA A 32 -5.86 -10.21 -27.62
C ALA A 32 -5.30 -9.55 -26.35
N LEU A 33 -5.47 -10.22 -25.21
CA LEU A 33 -4.91 -9.79 -23.94
C LEU A 33 -3.38 -9.95 -23.97
N PRO A 34 -2.60 -8.90 -23.64
CA PRO A 34 -1.15 -9.00 -23.63
C PRO A 34 -0.66 -9.78 -22.42
N ASN A 35 0.45 -10.49 -22.58
CA ASN A 35 1.14 -11.16 -21.49
C ASN A 35 2.33 -10.32 -21.04
N ILE A 36 2.13 -9.48 -20.01
CA ILE A 36 3.16 -8.58 -19.48
C ILE A 36 3.54 -9.03 -18.06
N PRO A 37 4.81 -9.40 -17.80
CA PRO A 37 5.25 -9.76 -16.45
C PRO A 37 4.96 -8.65 -15.43
N GLY A 38 4.31 -9.01 -14.33
CA GLY A 38 3.92 -8.07 -13.26
C GLY A 38 2.60 -7.34 -13.48
N MET A 39 1.93 -7.52 -14.63
CA MET A 39 0.57 -7.03 -14.87
C MET A 39 -0.45 -8.13 -14.56
N GLU A 40 -1.41 -7.81 -13.70
CA GLU A 40 -2.53 -8.68 -13.36
C GLU A 40 -3.83 -8.16 -13.99
N LEU A 41 -4.63 -9.08 -14.53
CA LEU A 41 -5.89 -8.78 -15.19
C LEU A 41 -7.07 -9.16 -14.30
N THR A 42 -8.08 -8.29 -14.20
CA THR A 42 -9.28 -8.52 -13.39
C THR A 42 -10.55 -8.06 -14.09
N ASP A 43 -11.70 -8.61 -13.71
CA ASP A 43 -13.05 -8.11 -14.05
C ASP A 43 -13.62 -7.16 -12.98
N ASN A 44 -12.93 -6.99 -11.85
CA ASN A 44 -13.41 -6.16 -10.75
C ASN A 44 -12.32 -5.20 -10.25
N LEU A 45 -11.88 -4.31 -11.15
CA LEU A 45 -10.82 -3.34 -10.84
C LEU A 45 -11.16 -2.46 -9.63
N MET A 46 -12.44 -2.10 -9.46
CA MET A 46 -12.89 -1.24 -8.36
C MET A 46 -12.61 -1.85 -6.98
N ALA A 47 -12.72 -3.17 -6.82
CA ALA A 47 -12.38 -3.81 -5.55
C ALA A 47 -10.90 -3.61 -5.18
N PHE A 48 -9.99 -3.65 -6.17
CA PHE A 48 -8.57 -3.43 -5.96
C PHE A 48 -8.21 -1.96 -5.74
N VAL A 49 -8.88 -1.05 -6.45
CA VAL A 49 -8.76 0.40 -6.24
C VAL A 49 -9.14 0.76 -4.81
N GLU A 50 -10.31 0.31 -4.35
CA GLU A 50 -10.75 0.56 -2.96
C GLU A 50 -9.85 -0.15 -1.97
N ARG A 51 -9.39 -1.39 -2.23
CA ARG A 51 -8.43 -2.08 -1.36
C ARG A 51 -7.16 -1.26 -1.14
N LYS A 52 -6.57 -0.70 -2.20
CA LYS A 52 -5.39 0.16 -2.11
C LYS A 52 -5.71 1.44 -1.33
N LEU A 53 -6.81 2.11 -1.66
CA LEU A 53 -7.22 3.35 -1.01
C LEU A 53 -7.45 3.15 0.50
N PHE A 54 -8.23 2.14 0.87
CA PHE A 54 -8.69 1.95 2.24
C PHE A 54 -7.65 1.29 3.13
N THR A 55 -6.64 0.65 2.54
CA THR A 55 -5.56 -0.01 3.27
C THR A 55 -4.29 0.85 3.24
N LEU A 56 -3.71 1.04 2.06
CA LEU A 56 -2.41 1.68 1.92
C LEU A 56 -2.49 3.19 2.16
N ASN A 57 -3.39 3.89 1.48
CA ASN A 57 -3.49 5.35 1.62
C ASN A 57 -3.96 5.72 3.03
N THR A 58 -4.96 5.02 3.57
CA THR A 58 -5.40 5.17 4.96
C THR A 58 -4.25 5.01 5.94
N GLY A 59 -3.47 3.94 5.82
CA GLY A 59 -2.33 3.69 6.70
C GLY A 59 -1.27 4.80 6.62
N HIS A 60 -0.90 5.25 5.41
CA HIS A 60 0.06 6.34 5.24
C HIS A 60 -0.44 7.67 5.80
N ALA A 61 -1.69 8.04 5.52
CA ALA A 61 -2.24 9.31 5.97
C ALA A 61 -2.29 9.38 7.51
N ILE A 62 -2.80 8.34 8.16
CA ILE A 62 -2.86 8.27 9.64
C ILE A 62 -1.46 8.32 10.23
N THR A 63 -0.51 7.55 9.68
CA THR A 63 0.89 7.54 10.14
C THR A 63 1.53 8.92 9.99
N ALA A 64 1.31 9.60 8.87
CA ALA A 64 1.86 10.93 8.62
C ALA A 64 1.32 11.96 9.61
N TYR A 65 0.00 12.00 9.84
CA TYR A 65 -0.61 12.98 10.72
C TYR A 65 -0.28 12.74 12.20
N LEU A 66 -0.41 11.50 12.68
CA LEU A 66 -0.03 11.16 14.04
C LEU A 66 1.48 11.32 14.26
N GLY A 67 2.28 10.94 13.27
CA GLY A 67 3.72 11.14 13.27
C GLY A 67 4.10 12.60 13.45
N LYS A 68 3.51 13.48 12.63
CA LYS A 68 3.74 14.92 12.71
C LYS A 68 3.35 15.49 14.08
N LEU A 69 2.22 15.06 14.64
CA LEU A 69 1.76 15.50 15.97
C LEU A 69 2.69 15.03 17.09
N ALA A 70 3.30 13.85 16.95
CA ALA A 70 4.27 13.29 17.89
C ALA A 70 5.71 13.78 17.66
N GLY A 71 5.94 14.67 16.68
CA GLY A 71 7.26 15.21 16.37
C GLY A 71 8.16 14.32 15.51
N HIS A 72 7.62 13.24 14.93
CA HIS A 72 8.35 12.35 14.04
C HIS A 72 8.58 13.01 12.66
N GLN A 73 9.80 12.90 12.15
CA GLN A 73 10.19 13.54 10.89
C GLN A 73 9.85 12.68 9.66
N THR A 74 9.83 11.35 9.82
CA THR A 74 9.56 10.43 8.72
C THR A 74 8.45 9.44 9.05
N ILE A 75 7.83 8.87 8.00
CA ILE A 75 6.87 7.75 8.13
C ILE A 75 7.49 6.56 8.87
N ARG A 76 8.81 6.32 8.70
CA ARG A 76 9.52 5.22 9.37
C ARG A 76 9.54 5.45 10.87
N ASP A 77 9.93 6.64 11.30
CA ASP A 77 10.00 6.99 12.72
C ASP A 77 8.62 6.89 13.36
N ALA A 78 7.61 7.44 12.67
CA ALA A 78 6.23 7.42 13.12
C ALA A 78 5.65 6.00 13.24
N ILE A 79 5.93 5.09 12.31
CA ILE A 79 5.38 3.73 12.38
C ILE A 79 6.15 2.80 13.34
N LEU A 80 7.37 3.17 13.73
CA LEU A 80 8.12 2.48 14.77
C LEU A 80 7.63 2.86 16.19
N ASP A 81 6.93 3.98 16.35
CA ASP A 81 6.21 4.32 17.57
C ASP A 81 5.02 3.36 17.76
N GLU A 82 5.07 2.58 18.84
CA GLU A 82 4.10 1.53 19.14
C GLU A 82 2.68 2.07 19.33
N LYS A 83 2.52 3.30 19.83
CA LYS A 83 1.21 3.92 20.02
C LYS A 83 0.60 4.29 18.67
N ILE A 84 1.39 4.90 17.78
CA ILE A 84 0.95 5.24 16.43
C ILE A 84 0.67 3.96 15.65
N ARG A 85 1.55 2.97 15.73
CA ARG A 85 1.41 1.68 15.05
C ARG A 85 0.12 0.96 15.44
N ALA A 86 -0.25 0.97 16.72
CA ALA A 86 -1.50 0.38 17.19
C ALA A 86 -2.72 1.04 16.54
N VAL A 87 -2.75 2.38 16.48
CA VAL A 87 -3.86 3.13 15.84
C VAL A 87 -3.92 2.86 14.34
N VAL A 88 -2.77 2.90 13.65
CA VAL A 88 -2.69 2.63 12.21
C VAL A 88 -3.18 1.22 11.89
N LYS A 89 -2.72 0.22 12.65
CA LYS A 89 -3.16 -1.18 12.48
C LYS A 89 -4.67 -1.32 12.69
N GLY A 90 -5.21 -0.74 13.76
CA GLY A 90 -6.66 -0.78 14.04
C GLY A 90 -7.49 -0.16 12.93
N ALA A 91 -7.11 1.03 12.46
CA ALA A 91 -7.83 1.70 11.37
C ALA A 91 -7.79 0.92 10.05
N MET A 92 -6.68 0.24 9.75
CA MET A 92 -6.57 -0.63 8.57
C MET A 92 -7.39 -1.92 8.72
N GLU A 93 -7.57 -2.43 9.93
CA GLU A 93 -8.44 -3.57 10.22
C GLU A 93 -9.93 -3.18 10.09
N GLU A 94 -10.31 -2.01 10.59
CA GLU A 94 -11.66 -1.45 10.46
C GLU A 94 -12.04 -1.24 8.99
N SER A 95 -11.19 -0.55 8.23
CA SER A 95 -11.42 -0.34 6.79
C SER A 95 -11.36 -1.65 6.01
N GLY A 96 -10.51 -2.59 6.43
CA GLY A 96 -10.43 -3.95 5.87
C GLY A 96 -11.71 -4.75 6.05
N ALA A 97 -12.38 -4.64 7.20
CA ALA A 97 -13.68 -5.28 7.43
C ALA A 97 -14.76 -4.76 6.46
N VAL A 98 -14.72 -3.47 6.11
CA VAL A 98 -15.61 -2.89 5.09
C VAL A 98 -15.35 -3.54 3.73
N LEU A 99 -14.08 -3.68 3.33
CA LEU A 99 -13.70 -4.27 2.05
C LEU A 99 -14.09 -5.75 1.95
N ILE A 100 -13.87 -6.53 3.02
CA ILE A 100 -14.28 -7.94 3.09
C ILE A 100 -15.78 -8.06 2.89
N LYS A 101 -16.59 -7.26 3.61
CA LYS A 101 -18.05 -7.31 3.52
C LYS A 101 -18.57 -6.81 2.16
N ARG A 102 -17.94 -5.78 1.58
CA ARG A 102 -18.37 -5.16 0.32
C ARG A 102 -18.01 -5.98 -0.91
N TYR A 103 -16.82 -6.57 -0.93
CA TYR A 103 -16.27 -7.22 -2.12
C TYR A 103 -16.04 -8.73 -1.96
N GLY A 104 -16.32 -9.30 -0.79
CA GLY A 104 -16.11 -10.72 -0.54
C GLY A 104 -14.64 -11.13 -0.56
N PHE A 105 -13.72 -10.22 -0.19
CA PHE A 105 -12.31 -10.58 -0.06
C PHE A 105 -12.15 -11.66 1.02
N ASP A 106 -11.29 -12.65 0.73
CA ASP A 106 -10.85 -13.61 1.72
C ASP A 106 -10.12 -12.89 2.86
N ALA A 107 -10.55 -13.16 4.10
CA ALA A 107 -10.08 -12.44 5.28
C ALA A 107 -8.58 -12.69 5.54
N ASP A 108 -8.10 -13.91 5.34
CA ASP A 108 -6.70 -14.27 5.57
C ASP A 108 -5.78 -13.65 4.52
N LYS A 109 -6.20 -13.65 3.26
CA LYS A 109 -5.51 -12.94 2.16
C LYS A 109 -5.52 -11.44 2.38
N HIS A 110 -6.62 -10.87 2.88
CA HIS A 110 -6.69 -9.44 3.19
C HIS A 110 -5.77 -9.07 4.36
N ALA A 111 -5.75 -9.87 5.43
CA ALA A 111 -4.82 -9.68 6.54
C ALA A 111 -3.35 -9.85 6.11
N ALA A 112 -3.07 -10.81 5.21
CA ALA A 112 -1.74 -10.96 4.60
C ALA A 112 -1.38 -9.75 3.73
N TYR A 113 -2.33 -9.21 2.98
CA TYR A 113 -2.13 -7.98 2.20
C TYR A 113 -1.82 -6.80 3.12
N ILE A 114 -2.55 -6.60 4.22
CA ILE A 114 -2.21 -5.59 5.24
C ILE A 114 -0.76 -5.83 5.71
N ARG A 115 -0.36 -7.05 6.07
CA ARG A 115 1.03 -7.32 6.46
C ARG A 115 2.06 -7.10 5.36
N LYS A 116 1.72 -7.27 4.08
CA LYS A 116 2.68 -7.12 2.97
C LYS A 116 2.78 -5.67 2.48
N SER A 117 1.65 -4.98 2.40
CA SER A 117 1.54 -3.64 1.81
C SER A 117 1.53 -2.53 2.86
N SER A 118 1.24 -2.81 4.12
CA SER A 118 1.13 -1.77 5.16
C SER A 118 2.43 -1.02 5.38
N VAL A 119 2.29 0.25 5.74
CA VAL A 119 3.36 1.02 6.34
C VAL A 119 3.94 0.32 7.59
N VAL A 120 3.15 -0.53 8.25
CA VAL A 120 3.50 -1.30 9.47
C VAL A 120 4.59 -2.36 9.23
N SER A 121 4.69 -2.95 8.03
CA SER A 121 5.71 -3.96 7.70
C SER A 121 6.93 -3.41 6.99
N ARG A 122 6.87 -2.15 6.54
CA ARG A 122 7.93 -1.45 5.79
C ARG A 122 9.09 -0.96 6.68
N THR A 123 9.40 -1.69 7.76
CA THR A 123 10.47 -1.39 8.72
C THR A 123 11.79 -2.10 8.41
N ARG A 124 11.87 -2.92 7.36
CA ARG A 124 13.10 -3.59 6.91
C ARG A 124 13.67 -2.98 5.63
N THR A 125 14.60 -2.06 5.86
CA THR A 125 15.94 -1.80 5.27
C THR A 125 16.27 -0.40 5.77
#